data_AF-A0A975BID8-F1
#
_entry.id   AF-A0A975BID8-F1
#
_cell.length_a   1.000
_cell.length_b   1.000
_cell.length_c   1.000
_cell.angle_alpha   90.00
_cell.angle_beta   90.00
_cell.angle_gamma   90.00
#
_symmetry.space_group_name_H-M   'P 1'
#
loop_
_entity.id
_entity.type
_entity.pdbx_description
1 polymer ?
#
loop_
_entity_poly.entity_id
_entity_poly.type
_entity_poly.pdbx_seq_one_letter_code
_entity_poly.pdbx_strand_id
1 'polypeptide(L)' 'MLKLPNVHRQTVYYHWNLISADPDDNKFADCAVSANAHYLVSNDRHFRVLEKSHSLKQKC' A
#
# COMPACT_ATOMS: atom_id res chain seq x y z
N MET A 1 -4.17 -20.19 -2.62
CA MET A 1 -3.34 -19.01 -2.26
C MET A 1 -3.91 -18.19 -1.09
N LEU A 2 -5.24 -18.00 -0.98
CA LEU A 2 -5.89 -17.22 0.11
C LEU A 2 -6.01 -17.89 1.50
N LYS A 3 -5.37 -19.04 1.74
CA LYS A 3 -5.54 -19.83 2.98
C LYS A 3 -4.25 -20.01 3.80
N LEU A 4 -3.17 -19.31 3.44
CA LEU A 4 -1.96 -19.38 4.25
C LEU A 4 -2.15 -18.58 5.54
N PRO A 5 -1.62 -19.04 6.69
CA PRO A 5 -1.84 -18.40 7.99
C PRO A 5 -1.23 -16.99 8.08
N ASN A 6 -0.28 -16.65 7.21
CA ASN A 6 0.37 -15.34 7.13
C ASN A 6 -0.29 -14.38 6.12
N VAL A 7 -1.42 -14.75 5.53
CA VAL A 7 -2.16 -13.91 4.58
C VAL A 7 -3.45 -13.45 5.24
N HIS A 8 -3.52 -12.15 5.55
CA HIS A 8 -4.70 -11.53 6.14
C HIS A 8 -5.45 -10.74 5.06
N ARG A 9 -6.76 -10.98 4.95
CA ARG A 9 -7.60 -10.19 4.04
C ARG A 9 -7.93 -8.86 4.70
N GLN A 10 -7.50 -7.77 4.07
CA GLN A 10 -7.83 -6.42 4.49
C GLN A 10 -8.99 -5.87 3.66
N THR A 11 -9.97 -5.26 4.33
CA THR A 11 -11.02 -4.47 3.66
C THR A 11 -10.58 -3.01 3.62
N VAL A 12 -10.66 -2.41 2.44
CA VAL A 12 -10.37 -0.99 2.21
C VAL A 12 -11.69 -0.23 2.18
N TYR A 13 -11.81 0.80 3.03
CA TYR A 13 -13.03 1.61 3.15
C TYR A 13 -12.88 3.01 2.55
N TYR A 14 -11.65 3.48 2.41
CA TYR A 14 -11.33 4.81 1.93
C TYR A 14 -10.29 4.69 0.81
N HIS A 15 -10.37 5.62 -0.14
CA HIS A 15 -9.44 5.70 -1.25
C HIS A 15 -8.76 7.05 -1.18
N TRP A 16 -7.45 7.05 -0.88
CA TRP A 16 -6.71 8.28 -0.69
C TRP A 16 -6.22 8.87 -2.02
N ASN A 17 -6.16 8.04 -3.07
CA ASN A 17 -5.73 8.43 -4.41
C ASN A 17 -4.37 9.16 -4.40
N LEU A 18 -3.41 8.65 -3.61
CA LEU A 18 -2.10 9.26 -3.39
C LEU A 18 -1.20 9.17 -4.63
N ILE A 19 -1.45 8.21 -5.51
CA ILE A 19 -0.67 7.94 -6.70
C ILE A 19 -1.49 8.39 -7.90
N SER A 20 -1.13 9.53 -8.48
CA SER A 20 -1.76 10.07 -9.70
C SER A 20 -1.09 9.58 -10.99
N ALA A 21 0.14 9.05 -10.89
CA ALA A 21 0.88 8.52 -12.02
C ALA A 21 0.25 7.22 -12.57
N ASP A 22 -0.20 6.35 -11.67
CA ASP A 22 -0.97 5.15 -11.98
C ASP A 22 -2.13 5.00 -10.97
N PRO A 23 -3.38 5.22 -11.41
CA PRO A 23 -4.55 5.03 -10.55
C PRO A 23 -4.72 3.61 -10.01
N ASP A 24 -4.21 2.58 -10.70
CA ASP A 24 -4.33 1.19 -10.27
C ASP A 24 -3.49 0.90 -9.01
N ASP A 25 -2.33 1.54 -8.91
CA ASP A 25 -1.41 1.37 -7.76
C ASP A 25 -2.00 1.85 -6.42
N ASN A 26 -3.03 2.70 -6.46
CA ASN A 26 -3.74 3.13 -5.26
C ASN A 26 -4.30 1.95 -4.46
N LYS A 27 -4.67 0.84 -5.12
CA LYS A 27 -5.19 -0.35 -4.40
C LYS A 27 -4.18 -0.93 -3.41
N PHE A 28 -2.88 -0.82 -3.69
CA PHE A 28 -1.82 -1.30 -2.80
C PHE A 28 -1.53 -0.31 -1.68
N ALA A 29 -1.50 1.00 -2.00
CA ALA A 29 -1.31 2.05 -1.01
C ALA A 29 -2.47 2.09 0.00
N ASP A 30 -3.72 2.11 -0.49
CA ASP A 30 -4.92 2.14 0.35
C ASP A 30 -5.02 0.89 1.23
N CYS A 31 -4.64 -0.29 0.71
CA CYS A 31 -4.58 -1.53 1.48
C CYS A 31 -3.53 -1.47 2.59
N ALA A 32 -2.32 -1.00 2.27
CA ALA A 32 -1.24 -0.88 3.25
C ALA A 32 -1.57 0.12 4.36
N VAL A 33 -2.22 1.25 4.02
CA VAL A 33 -2.72 2.22 5.00
C VAL A 33 -3.86 1.62 5.84
N SER A 34 -4.84 0.96 5.22
CA SER A 34 -5.98 0.34 5.92
C SER A 34 -5.54 -0.81 6.85
N ALA A 35 -4.47 -1.51 6.50
CA ALA A 35 -3.85 -2.56 7.32
C ALA A 35 -2.92 -2.02 8.41
N ASN A 36 -2.73 -0.69 8.49
CA ASN A 36 -1.77 -0.04 9.39
C ASN A 36 -0.35 -0.63 9.24
N ALA A 37 0.07 -0.90 7.99
CA ALA A 37 1.38 -1.46 7.70
C ALA A 37 2.46 -0.38 7.83
N HIS A 38 3.62 -0.75 8.37
CA HIS A 38 4.77 0.16 8.45
C HIS A 38 5.49 0.33 7.10
N TYR A 39 5.55 -0.74 6.32
CA TYR A 39 6.30 -0.78 5.07
C TYR A 39 5.51 -1.44 3.94
N LEU A 40 5.56 -0.83 2.75
CA LEU A 40 5.15 -1.42 1.49
C LEU A 40 6.41 -1.85 0.73
N VAL A 41 6.58 -3.16 0.53
CA VAL A 41 7.75 -3.70 -0.18
C VAL A 41 7.42 -3.84 -1.67
N SER A 42 8.04 -3.02 -2.50
CA SER A 42 7.88 -3.07 -3.95
C SER A 42 9.07 -2.40 -4.64
N ASN A 43 9.47 -2.95 -5.79
CA ASN A 43 10.48 -2.34 -6.68
C ASN A 43 9.88 -1.30 -7.65
N ASP A 44 8.59 -1.04 -7.54
CA ASP A 44 7.92 -0.06 -8.39
C ASP A 44 8.23 1.39 -7.94
N ARG A 45 8.60 2.24 -8.89
CA ARG A 45 8.96 3.63 -8.63
C ARG A 45 7.73 4.51 -8.37
N HIS A 46 6.52 4.07 -8.73
CA HIS A 46 5.29 4.84 -8.51
C HIS A 46 5.01 5.09 -7.02
N PHE A 47 5.47 4.19 -6.13
CA PHE A 47 5.28 4.31 -4.68
C PHE A 47 6.26 5.26 -3.96
N ARG A 48 7.21 5.88 -4.68
CA ARG A 48 8.16 6.84 -4.06
C ARG A 48 7.48 8.04 -3.41
N VAL A 49 6.25 8.35 -3.83
CA VAL A 49 5.42 9.37 -3.18
C VAL A 49 5.15 9.06 -1.70
N LEU A 50 5.17 7.79 -1.31
CA LEU A 50 4.93 7.33 0.06
C LEU A 50 6.16 7.45 0.99
N GLU A 51 7.37 7.65 0.48
CA GLU A 51 8.56 7.81 1.34
C GLU A 51 8.44 9.00 2.31
N LYS A 52 7.67 10.01 1.93
CA LYS A 52 7.41 11.21 2.73
C LYS A 52 6.27 11.03 3.74
N SER A 53 5.48 9.97 3.63
CA SER A 53 4.35 9.69 4.51
C SER A 53 4.86 9.18 5.86
N HIS A 54 4.32 9.72 6.95
CA HIS A 54 4.78 9.35 8.30
C HIS A 54 4.32 7.93 8.69
N SER A 55 3.17 7.49 8.18
CA SER A 55 2.50 6.25 8.59
C SER A 55 2.88 5.01 7.76
N LEU A 56 3.35 5.18 6.53
CA LEU A 56 3.66 4.08 5.61
C LEU A 56 4.88 4.47 4.77
N LYS A 57 5.91 3.62 4.75
CA LYS A 57 7.13 3.86 3.95
C LYS A 57 7.28 2.81 2.86
N GLN A 58 7.77 3.22 1.70
CA GLN A 58 8.21 2.25 0.69
C GLN A 58 9.55 1.63 1.13
N LYS A 59 9.71 0.32 0.91
CA LYS A 59 11.00 -0.36 0.96
C LYS A 59 11.24 -1.11 -0.35
N CYS A 60 12.42 -0.93 -0.94
CA CYS A 60 12.87 -1.68 -2.12
C CYS A 60 13.40 -3.06 -1.71
#